data_AF-A0A843GSV3-F1
#
_entry.id   AF-A0A843GSV3-F1
#
_cell.length_a   1.000
_cell.length_b   1.000
_cell.length_c   1.000
_cell.angle_alpha   90.00
_cell.angle_beta   90.00
_cell.angle_gamma   90.00
#
_symmetry.space_group_name_H-M   'P 1'
#
loop_
_entity.id
_entity.type
_entity.pdbx_description
1 polymer ?
#
loop_
_entity_poly.entity_id
_entity_poly.type
_entity_poly.pdbx_seq_one_letter_code
_entity_poly.pdbx_strand_id
1 'polypeptide(L)'
;MIEWYNDNKLTIFFNHKPNTHMLEPLPSMTQTEKDLIEKYPFINCTALQVAIYDKKLPKMYNFTITKSFRWDGATIPRLVWWIIGSKTNPKYMTPSLIHDYICLNKYIIDYRCEFATQIFEALLSVAGVSKWRRKIMCFFINIYQRIFCDWGLEWDK
;
A
#
# COMPACT_ATOMS: atom_id res chain seq x y z
N MET A 1 8.56 18.64 -1.56
CA MET A 1 7.65 17.49 -1.67
C MET A 1 6.22 18.01 -1.72
N ILE A 2 5.32 17.33 -2.43
CA ILE A 2 3.90 17.66 -2.57
C ILE A 2 3.15 17.06 -1.38
N GLU A 3 2.33 17.85 -0.68
CA GLU A 3 1.41 17.34 0.34
C GLU A 3 0.27 16.56 -0.32
N TRP A 4 0.20 15.27 -0.01
CA TRP A 4 -0.80 14.35 -0.56
C TRP A 4 -1.98 14.12 0.38
N TYR A 5 -1.73 14.16 1.69
CA TYR A 5 -2.76 14.00 2.71
C TYR A 5 -2.35 14.72 3.99
N ASN A 6 -3.33 15.29 4.69
CA ASN A 6 -3.10 15.98 5.94
C ASN A 6 -4.37 15.89 6.80
N ASP A 7 -4.24 15.35 8.01
CA ASP A 7 -5.28 15.38 9.03
C ASP A 7 -4.69 15.63 10.42
N ASN A 8 -5.49 15.45 11.48
CA ASN A 8 -5.04 15.66 12.85
C ASN A 8 -4.07 14.57 13.35
N LYS A 9 -3.89 13.47 12.62
CA LYS A 9 -3.10 12.30 13.02
C LYS A 9 -1.78 12.19 12.25
N LEU A 10 -1.78 12.46 10.95
CA LEU A 10 -0.62 12.29 10.09
C LEU A 10 -0.65 13.21 8.87
N THR A 11 0.53 13.42 8.28
CA THR A 11 0.70 14.09 6.99
C THR A 11 1.54 13.23 6.07
N ILE A 12 1.14 13.10 4.80
CA ILE A 12 1.85 12.30 3.79
C ILE A 12 2.31 13.23 2.67
N PHE A 13 3.58 13.10 2.29
CA PHE A 13 4.17 13.82 1.19
C PHE A 13 4.79 12.87 0.18
N PHE A 14 4.66 13.19 -1.11
CA PHE A 14 5.39 12.53 -2.20
C PHE A 14 6.24 13.55 -2.96
N ASN A 15 7.36 13.14 -3.53
CA ASN A 15 8.16 14.03 -4.39
C ASN A 15 7.44 14.40 -5.71
N HIS A 16 6.68 13.47 -6.28
CA HIS A 16 5.86 13.69 -7.48
C HIS A 16 4.64 12.76 -7.48
N LYS A 17 3.79 12.87 -8.52
CA LYS A 17 2.64 11.99 -8.69
C LYS A 17 3.09 10.54 -8.95
N PRO A 18 2.65 9.54 -8.16
CA PRO A 18 2.99 8.14 -8.38
C PRO A 18 2.65 7.71 -9.81
N ASN A 19 3.59 7.05 -10.47
CA ASN A 19 3.41 6.51 -11.81
C ASN A 19 3.42 4.98 -11.73
N THR A 20 2.23 4.39 -11.80
CA THR A 20 1.99 2.97 -11.60
C THR A 20 1.31 2.36 -12.82
N HIS A 21 1.78 1.21 -13.26
CA HIS A 21 1.21 0.49 -14.41
C HIS A 21 0.86 -0.96 -14.03
N MET A 22 -0.14 -1.51 -14.71
CA MET A 22 -0.44 -2.94 -14.69
C MET A 22 0.26 -3.59 -15.88
N LEU A 23 0.98 -4.68 -15.63
CA LEU A 23 1.65 -5.48 -16.64
C LEU A 23 0.67 -6.48 -17.25
N GLU A 24 0.77 -6.67 -18.56
CA GLU A 24 0.04 -7.70 -19.29
C GLU A 24 1.03 -8.73 -19.83
N PRO A 25 0.72 -10.04 -19.74
CA PRO A 25 1.60 -11.08 -20.25
C PRO A 25 1.66 -11.02 -21.78
N LEU A 26 2.87 -10.99 -22.34
CA LEU A 26 3.09 -10.98 -23.79
C LEU A 26 3.24 -12.40 -24.34
N PRO A 27 2.85 -12.66 -25.60
CA PRO A 27 3.02 -13.97 -26.23
C PRO A 27 4.49 -14.44 -26.26
N SER A 28 5.43 -13.50 -26.35
CA SER A 28 6.88 -13.75 -26.41
C SER A 28 7.53 -14.10 -25.07
N MET A 29 6.81 -14.01 -23.94
CA MET A 29 7.35 -14.29 -22.61
C MET A 29 7.36 -15.80 -22.30
N THR A 30 8.33 -16.21 -21.49
CA THR A 30 8.41 -17.55 -20.90
C THR A 30 7.26 -17.80 -19.92
N GLN A 31 6.97 -19.07 -19.60
CA GLN A 31 5.92 -19.39 -18.62
C GLN A 31 6.23 -18.80 -17.24
N THR A 32 7.49 -18.86 -16.80
CA THR A 32 7.93 -18.29 -15.52
C THR A 32 7.70 -16.77 -15.45
N GLU A 33 7.95 -16.05 -16.54
CA GLU A 33 7.68 -14.61 -16.60
C GLU A 33 6.18 -14.30 -16.53
N LYS A 34 5.35 -15.12 -17.18
CA LYS A 34 3.89 -15.01 -17.11
C LYS A 34 3.39 -15.27 -15.69
N ASP A 35 3.88 -16.31 -15.03
CA ASP A 35 3.51 -16.65 -13.64
C ASP A 35 3.93 -15.52 -12.66
N LEU A 36 5.09 -14.89 -12.90
CA LEU A 36 5.55 -13.74 -12.12
C LEU A 36 4.69 -12.49 -12.33
N ILE A 37 4.22 -12.24 -13.56
CA ILE A 37 3.29 -11.14 -13.86
C ILE A 37 1.93 -11.41 -13.22
N GLU A 38 1.45 -12.65 -13.25
CA GLU A 38 0.19 -13.01 -12.60
C GLU A 38 0.27 -12.82 -11.08
N LYS A 39 1.41 -13.17 -10.46
CA LYS A 39 1.63 -13.00 -9.03
C LYS A 39 1.83 -11.53 -8.62
N TYR A 40 2.58 -10.75 -9.40
CA TYR A 40 2.89 -9.35 -9.11
C TYR A 40 2.62 -8.48 -10.36
N PRO A 41 1.34 -8.21 -10.66
CA PRO A 41 0.94 -7.56 -11.90
C PRO A 41 1.24 -6.07 -11.93
N PHE A 42 1.49 -5.42 -10.79
CA PHE A 42 1.70 -3.98 -10.74
C PHE A 42 3.18 -3.62 -10.69
N ILE A 43 3.55 -2.54 -11.38
CA ILE A 43 4.92 -2.03 -11.44
C ILE A 43 4.98 -0.52 -11.19
N ASN A 44 5.95 -0.10 -10.40
CA ASN A 44 6.25 1.29 -10.15
C ASN A 44 7.22 1.80 -11.23
N CYS A 45 6.79 2.73 -12.08
CA CYS A 45 7.58 3.16 -13.23
C CYS A 45 8.61 4.24 -12.91
N THR A 46 8.51 4.88 -11.74
CA THR A 46 9.40 5.97 -11.30
C THR A 46 9.73 5.82 -9.83
N ALA A 47 10.97 6.09 -9.43
CA ALA A 47 11.33 6.05 -8.00
C ALA A 47 10.48 7.07 -7.21
N LEU A 48 9.74 6.63 -6.20
CA LEU A 48 8.83 7.46 -5.43
C LEU A 48 9.43 7.72 -4.05
N GLN A 49 9.73 8.98 -3.73
CA GLN A 49 10.15 9.37 -2.39
C GLN A 49 8.91 9.70 -1.57
N VAL A 50 8.81 9.10 -0.40
CA VAL A 50 7.67 9.20 0.50
C VAL A 50 8.16 9.71 1.84
N ALA A 51 7.49 10.75 2.34
CA ALA A 51 7.67 11.23 3.70
C ALA A 51 6.33 11.16 4.43
N ILE A 52 6.34 10.58 5.63
CA ILE A 52 5.16 10.45 6.48
C ILE A 52 5.49 11.07 7.83
N TYR A 53 4.74 12.09 8.21
CA TYR A 53 4.85 12.71 9.52
C TYR A 53 3.74 12.17 10.43
N ASP A 54 4.11 11.47 11.49
CA ASP A 54 3.16 11.09 12.56
C ASP A 54 3.03 12.27 13.52
N LYS A 55 1.81 12.80 13.69
CA LYS A 55 1.53 13.91 14.62
C LYS A 55 1.29 13.43 16.04
N LYS A 56 0.92 12.16 16.23
CA LYS A 56 0.73 11.58 17.58
C LYS A 56 2.06 11.33 18.25
N LEU A 57 3.02 10.80 17.49
CA LEU A 57 4.40 10.65 17.89
C LEU A 57 5.22 11.49 16.91
N PRO A 58 5.62 12.73 17.24
CA PRO A 58 6.20 13.71 16.31
C PRO A 58 7.51 13.20 15.70
N LYS A 59 7.37 12.35 14.68
CA LYS A 59 8.44 11.61 14.02
C LYS A 59 8.16 11.59 12.53
N MET A 60 9.23 11.80 11.76
CA MET A 60 9.20 11.78 10.32
C MET A 60 9.80 10.47 9.80
N TYR A 61 9.05 9.79 8.95
CA TYR A 61 9.44 8.55 8.30
C TYR A 61 9.67 8.81 6.83
N ASN A 62 10.91 8.69 6.38
CA ASN A 62 11.31 8.96 4.99
C ASN A 62 11.81 7.67 4.34
N PHE A 63 11.27 7.33 3.19
CA PHE A 63 11.70 6.16 2.42
C PHE A 63 11.53 6.37 0.93
N THR A 64 12.24 5.56 0.13
CA THR A 64 12.18 5.62 -1.32
C THR A 64 11.78 4.27 -1.88
N ILE A 65 10.66 4.23 -2.60
CA ILE A 65 10.24 3.06 -3.37
C ILE A 65 10.98 3.11 -4.70
N THR A 66 11.75 2.07 -5.00
CA THR A 66 12.58 2.02 -6.21
C THR A 66 11.73 1.93 -7.48
N LYS A 67 12.30 2.42 -8.59
CA LYS A 67 11.76 2.13 -9.92
C LYS A 67 11.78 0.61 -10.14
N SER A 68 10.75 0.11 -10.82
CA SER A 68 10.51 -1.30 -11.10
C SER A 68 10.12 -2.15 -9.89
N PHE A 69 9.82 -1.55 -8.73
CA PHE A 69 9.20 -2.28 -7.63
C PHE A 69 7.88 -2.89 -8.11
N ARG A 70 7.72 -4.20 -7.88
CA ARG A 70 6.52 -4.96 -8.24
C ARG A 70 5.75 -5.35 -6.99
N TRP A 71 4.43 -5.31 -7.07
CA TRP A 71 3.55 -5.69 -5.95
C TRP A 71 2.28 -6.36 -6.46
N ASP A 72 1.58 -7.04 -5.55
CA ASP A 72 0.40 -7.85 -5.88
C ASP A 72 -0.92 -7.06 -5.85
N GLY A 73 -0.86 -5.84 -5.32
CA GLY A 73 -1.98 -4.93 -5.18
C GLY A 73 -2.52 -4.91 -3.77
N ALA A 74 -3.77 -4.48 -3.59
CA ALA A 74 -4.38 -4.60 -2.28
C ALA A 74 -4.70 -6.08 -2.04
N THR A 75 -3.87 -6.84 -1.32
CA THR A 75 -4.18 -8.23 -0.92
C THR A 75 -5.33 -8.27 0.09
N ILE A 76 -6.51 -8.10 -0.47
CA ILE A 76 -7.80 -8.16 0.19
C ILE A 76 -8.40 -9.53 -0.14
N PRO A 77 -8.94 -10.26 0.85
CA PRO A 77 -9.60 -11.54 0.62
C PRO A 77 -10.63 -11.42 -0.52
N ARG A 78 -10.68 -12.41 -1.43
CA ARG A 78 -11.57 -12.38 -2.61
C ARG A 78 -13.04 -12.12 -2.24
N LEU A 79 -13.46 -12.55 -1.05
CA LEU A 79 -14.79 -12.27 -0.48
C LEU A 79 -15.14 -10.78 -0.42
N VAL A 80 -14.16 -9.89 -0.24
CA VAL A 80 -14.42 -8.46 -0.07
C VAL A 80 -14.39 -7.70 -1.41
N TRP A 81 -13.95 -8.34 -2.50
CA TRP A 81 -13.95 -7.70 -3.82
C TRP A 81 -15.36 -7.39 -4.32
N TRP A 82 -16.36 -8.15 -3.88
CA TRP A 82 -17.76 -7.85 -4.18
C TRP A 82 -18.23 -6.51 -3.56
N ILE A 83 -17.64 -6.11 -2.44
CA ILE A 83 -18.01 -4.89 -1.69
C ILE A 83 -17.19 -3.68 -2.15
N ILE A 84 -15.92 -3.91 -2.48
CA ILE A 84 -14.92 -2.86 -2.72
C ILE A 84 -14.75 -2.59 -4.23
N GLY A 85 -14.98 -3.59 -5.08
CA GLY A 85 -14.64 -3.57 -6.51
C GLY A 85 -13.33 -4.29 -6.82
N SER A 86 -12.94 -4.29 -8.10
CA SER A 86 -11.73 -4.98 -8.57
C SER A 86 -10.44 -4.38 -7.98
N LYS A 87 -9.45 -5.24 -7.72
CA LYS A 87 -8.06 -4.86 -7.36
C LYS A 87 -7.40 -3.92 -8.38
N THR A 88 -7.87 -3.94 -9.63
CA THR A 88 -7.35 -3.13 -10.73
C THR A 88 -7.86 -1.68 -10.73
N ASN A 89 -8.70 -1.30 -9.76
CA ASN A 89 -9.18 0.07 -9.68
C ASN A 89 -8.00 1.03 -9.45
N PRO A 90 -7.80 2.06 -10.31
CA PRO A 90 -6.72 3.04 -10.17
C PRO A 90 -6.67 3.69 -8.79
N LYS A 91 -7.82 3.80 -8.12
CA LYS A 91 -7.96 4.34 -6.75
C LYS A 91 -7.20 3.54 -5.69
N TYR A 92 -6.92 2.27 -5.94
CA TYR A 92 -6.24 1.38 -4.98
C TYR A 92 -4.76 1.17 -5.30
N MET A 93 -4.27 1.59 -6.47
CA MET A 93 -2.88 1.37 -6.88
C MET A 93 -1.89 2.09 -5.98
N THR A 94 -2.07 3.39 -5.76
CA THR A 94 -1.19 4.16 -4.86
C THR A 94 -1.29 3.71 -3.39
N PRO A 95 -2.50 3.54 -2.81
CA PRO A 95 -2.61 3.01 -1.44
C PRO A 95 -1.95 1.64 -1.26
N SER A 96 -2.17 0.71 -2.20
CA SER A 96 -1.58 -0.64 -2.12
C SER A 96 -0.07 -0.64 -2.31
N LEU A 97 0.47 0.16 -3.24
CA LEU A 97 1.91 0.30 -3.43
C LEU A 97 2.63 0.66 -2.11
N ILE A 98 2.11 1.67 -1.41
CA ILE A 98 2.69 2.15 -0.15
C ILE A 98 2.53 1.10 0.94
N HIS A 99 1.35 0.47 1.04
CA HIS A 99 1.04 -0.54 2.06
C HIS A 99 1.87 -1.81 1.91
N ASP A 100 1.98 -2.36 0.69
CA ASP A 100 2.80 -3.56 0.43
C ASP A 100 4.27 -3.27 0.69
N TYR A 101 4.76 -2.11 0.27
CA TYR A 101 6.14 -1.70 0.53
C TYR A 101 6.43 -1.61 2.03
N ILE A 102 5.51 -1.04 2.82
CA ILE A 102 5.61 -0.99 4.28
C ILE A 102 5.53 -2.40 4.90
N CYS A 103 4.66 -3.28 4.39
CA CYS A 103 4.54 -4.65 4.89
C CYS A 103 5.81 -5.48 4.66
N LEU A 104 6.51 -5.26 3.54
CA LEU A 104 7.82 -5.85 3.27
C LEU A 104 8.94 -5.21 4.11
N ASN A 105 8.81 -3.92 4.44
CA ASN A 105 9.84 -3.13 5.13
C ASN A 105 9.30 -2.53 6.44
N LYS A 106 8.79 -3.39 7.33
CA LYS A 106 8.09 -2.98 8.57
C LYS A 106 8.90 -2.03 9.47
N TYR A 107 10.22 -2.17 9.45
CA TYR A 107 11.18 -1.33 10.19
C TYR A 107 11.07 0.16 9.83
N ILE A 108 10.60 0.51 8.63
CA ILE A 108 10.45 1.89 8.17
C ILE A 108 9.45 2.66 9.03
N ILE A 109 8.49 1.97 9.64
CA ILE A 109 7.46 2.57 10.50
C ILE A 109 7.51 2.04 11.94
N ASP A 110 8.70 1.61 12.39
CA ASP A 110 8.92 1.04 13.71
C ASP A 110 7.99 -0.15 14.02
N TYR A 111 7.68 -0.99 13.02
CA TYR A 111 6.84 -2.18 13.19
C TYR A 111 5.41 -1.89 13.71
N ARG A 112 4.93 -0.65 13.52
CA ARG A 112 3.58 -0.23 13.95
C ARG A 112 2.49 -0.62 12.96
N CYS A 113 1.96 -1.82 13.10
CA CYS A 113 0.88 -2.36 12.24
C CYS A 113 -0.30 -1.38 12.08
N GLU A 114 -0.79 -0.81 13.19
CA GLU A 114 -1.92 0.12 13.16
C GLU A 114 -1.61 1.41 12.39
N PHE A 115 -0.35 1.83 12.38
CA PHE A 115 0.10 3.00 11.65
C PHE A 115 0.13 2.72 10.14
N ALA A 116 0.56 1.52 9.71
CA ALA A 116 0.45 1.09 8.31
C ALA A 116 -1.01 1.15 7.83
N THR A 117 -1.96 0.68 8.63
CA THR A 117 -3.39 0.72 8.29
C THR A 117 -3.94 2.15 8.24
N GLN A 118 -3.47 3.04 9.12
CA GLN A 118 -3.84 4.47 9.10
C GLN A 118 -3.33 5.17 7.84
N ILE A 119 -2.08 4.89 7.42
CA ILE A 119 -1.51 5.41 6.17
C ILE A 119 -2.33 4.92 4.98
N PHE A 120 -2.72 3.65 4.97
CA PHE A 120 -3.56 3.09 3.92
C PHE A 120 -4.95 3.76 3.86
N GLU A 121 -5.61 3.93 5.01
CA GLU A 121 -6.91 4.62 5.09
C GLU A 121 -6.83 6.07 4.56
N ALA A 122 -5.77 6.79 4.94
CA ALA A 122 -5.51 8.15 4.50
C ALA A 122 -5.41 8.24 2.97
N LEU A 123 -4.59 7.37 2.37
CA LEU A 123 -4.41 7.33 0.91
C LEU A 123 -5.69 6.92 0.16
N LEU A 124 -6.48 6.00 0.72
CA LEU A 124 -7.80 5.69 0.18
C LEU A 124 -8.75 6.90 0.22
N SER A 125 -8.61 7.76 1.24
CA SER A 125 -9.39 9.00 1.32
C SER A 125 -9.03 9.97 0.20
N VAL A 126 -7.74 10.15 -0.09
CA VAL A 126 -7.26 10.96 -1.21
C VAL A 126 -7.77 10.42 -2.55
N ALA A 127 -7.80 9.10 -2.70
CA ALA A 127 -8.33 8.44 -3.90
C ALA A 127 -9.86 8.54 -4.06
N GLY A 128 -10.56 9.21 -3.14
CA GLY A 128 -12.01 9.42 -3.21
C GLY A 128 -12.82 8.15 -2.92
N VAL A 129 -12.31 7.26 -2.06
CA VAL A 129 -13.03 6.08 -1.58
C VAL A 129 -13.93 6.49 -0.41
N SER A 130 -15.20 6.10 -0.44
CA SER A 130 -16.17 6.46 0.60
C SER A 130 -15.75 5.93 1.98
N LYS A 131 -16.04 6.71 3.03
CA LYS A 131 -15.62 6.40 4.42
C LYS A 131 -16.02 4.99 4.87
N TRP A 132 -17.22 4.53 4.53
CA TRP A 132 -17.69 3.19 4.89
C TRP A 132 -16.89 2.09 4.18
N ARG A 133 -16.56 2.25 2.89
CA ARG A 133 -15.71 1.30 2.14
C ARG A 133 -14.31 1.25 2.73
N ARG A 134 -13.73 2.40 3.06
CA ARG A 134 -12.39 2.47 3.69
C ARG A 134 -12.35 1.69 5.00
N LYS A 135 -13.35 1.87 5.88
CA LYS A 135 -13.44 1.13 7.14
C LYS A 135 -13.49 -0.38 6.93
N ILE A 136 -14.29 -0.85 5.98
CA ILE A 136 -14.36 -2.28 5.62
C ILE A 136 -12.99 -2.76 5.12
N MET A 137 -12.35 -2.02 4.20
CA MET A 137 -11.02 -2.36 3.68
C MET A 137 -9.98 -2.47 4.81
N CYS A 138 -9.91 -1.47 5.69
CA CYS A 138 -8.99 -1.46 6.82
C CYS A 138 -9.24 -2.61 7.81
N PHE A 139 -10.50 -2.98 8.04
CA PHE A 139 -10.84 -4.13 8.89
C PHE A 139 -10.25 -5.43 8.35
N PHE A 140 -10.45 -5.71 7.05
CA PHE A 140 -9.90 -6.92 6.43
C PHE A 140 -8.38 -6.91 6.33
N ILE A 141 -7.78 -5.74 6.07
CA ILE A 141 -6.32 -5.60 6.05
C ILE A 141 -5.73 -5.86 7.43
N ASN A 142 -6.33 -5.34 8.51
CA ASN A 142 -5.87 -5.61 9.87
C ASN A 142 -5.89 -7.12 10.19
N ILE A 143 -6.95 -7.83 9.77
CA ILE A 143 -7.03 -9.29 9.92
C ILE A 143 -5.91 -9.96 9.12
N TYR A 144 -5.76 -9.58 7.85
CA TYR A 144 -4.75 -10.17 6.97
C TYR A 144 -3.32 -9.94 7.47
N GLN A 145 -2.99 -8.70 7.87
CA GLN A 145 -1.68 -8.35 8.41
C GLN A 145 -1.33 -9.17 9.64
N ARG A 146 -2.29 -9.36 10.55
CA ARG A 146 -2.09 -10.15 11.77
C ARG A 146 -1.84 -11.63 11.49
N ILE A 147 -2.48 -12.19 10.47
CA ILE A 147 -2.40 -13.62 10.16
C ILE A 147 -1.22 -13.95 9.22
N PHE A 148 -1.01 -13.15 8.19
CA PHE A 148 -0.13 -13.50 7.06
C PHE A 148 1.13 -12.65 6.95
N CYS A 149 1.11 -11.43 7.47
CA CYS A 149 2.27 -10.55 7.37
C CYS A 149 3.13 -10.57 8.64
N ASP A 150 2.96 -11.56 9.53
CA ASP A 150 3.79 -11.77 10.72
C ASP A 150 3.98 -10.49 11.57
N TRP A 151 2.91 -9.70 11.73
CA TRP A 151 2.89 -8.55 12.65
C TRP A 151 2.54 -8.96 14.09
N GLY A 152 2.33 -10.26 14.34
CA GLY A 152 1.88 -10.81 15.62
C GLY A 152 2.99 -11.14 16.61
N LEU A 153 4.27 -11.11 16.22
CA LEU A 153 5.38 -11.61 17.05
C LEU A 153 6.17 -10.55 17.84
N GLU A 154 5.98 -9.24 17.60
CA GLU A 154 6.79 -8.19 18.26
C GLU A 154 6.03 -7.35 19.31
N TRP A 155 5.01 -7.94 19.96
CA TRP A 155 4.29 -7.27 21.04
C TRP A 155 4.98 -7.32 22.42
N ASP A 156 6.18 -7.91 22.53
CA ASP A 156 6.85 -8.14 23.83
C ASP A 156 8.37 -7.84 23.84
N LYS A 157 8.82 -6.66 23.35
CA LYS A 157 10.14 -6.11 23.72
C LYS A 157 10.14 -4.60 23.91
#